data_AF-A0A1X7UPM3-F1
#
_entry.id   AF-A0A1X7UPM3-F1
#
_cell.length_a   1.000
_cell.length_b   1.000
_cell.length_c   1.000
_cell.angle_alpha   90.00
_cell.angle_beta   90.00
_cell.angle_gamma   90.00
#
_symmetry.space_group_name_H-M   'P 1'
#
loop_
_entity.id
_entity.type
_entity.pdbx_description
1 polymer ?
#
loop_
_entity_poly.entity_id
_entity_poly.type
_entity_poly.pdbx_seq_one_letter_code
_entity_poly.pdbx_strand_id
1 'polypeptide(L)'
;VKEMLIKMKGYSLVALLLLLLFSKAVLVTAATSSCYNKAPCGTIGYQRPSVFHQHCCLIANHGKAIKLRQNNHLSLIFCPIGGSPQSVCESKGIFNDRSCSEILERSPNATSGYYDITLTNETIVSVYCDMEGSNCDGAGGWMRVGYFNMREPGSTCPPGLYTQTYNNQEFCDKSYSFSNGCSSMFYSSIGLNYTRVCGQVKGYQFGHPDSFINLQQFSITIDGAYSDGISITHGSNPRTHIWTYSAGKEENDTSLLACPCNTGYPGDPLPSFIGNDYYCESATDSVAVDTFYPNDTLWDGQQCNGLESPCCASSKMPWFLKVLNQSTLDDIEMRICSTESYPDEATPIELVEIYIKT
;
A
#
# COMPACT_ATOMS: atom_id res chain seq x y z
N VAL A 1 -20.97 -37.71 -33.50
CA VAL A 1 -20.83 -37.48 -34.97
C VAL A 1 -21.88 -38.21 -35.81
N LYS A 2 -22.37 -39.41 -35.45
CA LYS A 2 -23.39 -40.11 -36.26
C LYS A 2 -24.86 -39.71 -36.01
N GLU A 3 -25.17 -38.93 -34.98
CA GLU A 3 -26.55 -38.50 -34.68
C GLU A 3 -26.82 -36.99 -34.85
N MET A 4 -25.82 -36.19 -35.22
CA MET A 4 -25.99 -34.75 -35.50
C MET A 4 -26.22 -34.43 -36.98
N LEU A 5 -26.29 -35.45 -37.84
CA LEU A 5 -26.30 -35.29 -39.30
C LEU A 5 -27.70 -35.26 -39.94
N ILE A 6 -28.79 -35.32 -39.14
CA ILE A 6 -30.16 -35.46 -39.68
C ILE A 6 -30.96 -34.14 -39.68
N LYS A 7 -30.42 -33.03 -39.19
CA LYS A 7 -31.14 -31.74 -39.13
C LYS A 7 -30.36 -30.55 -39.71
N MET A 8 -29.87 -30.62 -40.95
CA MET A 8 -29.41 -29.42 -41.67
C MET A 8 -29.70 -29.51 -43.18
N LYS A 9 -30.98 -29.50 -43.57
CA LYS A 9 -31.36 -29.13 -44.94
C LYS A 9 -31.41 -27.60 -45.02
N GLY A 10 -30.51 -26.99 -45.81
CA GLY A 10 -30.70 -25.61 -46.27
C GLY A 10 -29.60 -24.58 -45.99
N TYR A 11 -28.39 -24.95 -45.57
CA TYR A 11 -27.29 -23.98 -45.44
C TYR A 11 -26.34 -24.08 -46.65
N SER A 12 -26.15 -22.93 -47.32
CA SER A 12 -25.24 -22.73 -48.45
C SER A 12 -23.82 -23.22 -48.11
N LEU A 13 -23.16 -23.87 -49.06
CA LEU A 13 -21.80 -24.42 -48.96
C LEU A 13 -20.78 -23.39 -48.40
N VAL A 14 -21.05 -22.09 -48.62
CA VAL A 14 -20.25 -20.97 -48.14
C VAL A 14 -20.26 -20.83 -46.61
N ALA A 15 -21.39 -21.13 -45.95
CA ALA A 15 -21.49 -21.10 -44.49
C ALA A 15 -20.68 -22.24 -43.84
N LEU A 16 -20.63 -23.42 -44.47
CA LEU A 16 -19.81 -24.54 -44.01
C LEU A 16 -18.30 -24.24 -44.17
N LEU A 17 -17.91 -23.55 -45.24
CA LEU A 17 -16.53 -23.11 -45.48
C LEU A 17 -16.07 -22.03 -44.50
N LEU A 18 -16.95 -21.11 -44.10
CA LEU A 18 -16.66 -20.10 -43.07
C LEU A 18 -16.54 -20.74 -41.66
N LEU A 19 -17.36 -21.73 -41.34
CA LEU A 19 -17.23 -22.52 -40.09
C LEU A 19 -15.95 -23.37 -40.05
N LEU A 20 -15.46 -23.83 -41.20
CA LEU A 20 -14.18 -24.55 -41.31
C LEU A 20 -12.96 -23.62 -41.25
N LEU A 21 -13.09 -22.34 -41.61
CA LEU A 21 -12.03 -21.34 -41.47
C LEU A 21 -11.88 -20.83 -40.02
N PHE A 22 -12.97 -20.80 -39.23
CA PHE A 22 -12.91 -20.46 -37.81
C PHE A 22 -12.49 -21.62 -36.88
N SER A 23 -12.42 -22.87 -37.38
CA SER A 23 -11.96 -24.03 -36.59
C SER A 23 -10.45 -24.28 -36.69
N LYS A 24 -9.69 -23.40 -37.34
CA LYS A 24 -8.24 -23.23 -37.09
C LYS A 24 -7.97 -22.33 -35.89
N ALA A 25 -8.78 -22.39 -34.84
CA ALA A 25 -8.28 -22.14 -33.51
C ALA A 25 -7.37 -23.31 -33.17
N VAL A 26 -6.06 -23.08 -33.13
CA VAL A 26 -5.10 -24.04 -32.59
C VAL A 26 -5.55 -24.35 -31.16
N LEU A 27 -6.27 -25.45 -31.00
CA LEU A 27 -6.48 -26.07 -29.72
C LEU A 27 -5.10 -26.56 -29.30
N VAL A 28 -4.36 -25.73 -28.55
CA VAL A 28 -3.23 -26.20 -27.77
C VAL A 28 -3.85 -27.05 -26.67
N THR A 29 -4.13 -28.31 -27.00
CA THR A 29 -4.35 -29.36 -26.00
C THR A 29 -3.18 -29.27 -25.04
N ALA A 30 -3.50 -29.23 -23.74
CA ALA A 30 -2.56 -29.19 -22.63
C ALA A 30 -1.22 -29.79 -23.04
N ALA A 31 -0.21 -28.93 -23.14
CA ALA A 31 1.16 -29.37 -23.31
C ALA A 31 1.51 -30.18 -22.05
N THR A 32 1.24 -31.48 -22.09
CA THR A 32 2.07 -32.44 -21.41
C THR A 32 3.46 -32.16 -21.97
N SER A 33 4.31 -31.53 -21.16
CA SER A 33 5.73 -31.40 -21.44
C SER A 33 6.33 -32.80 -21.38
N SER A 34 6.12 -33.56 -22.44
CA SER A 34 6.83 -34.79 -22.75
C SER A 34 8.26 -34.38 -23.07
N CYS A 35 9.18 -34.74 -22.19
CA CYS A 35 10.62 -34.60 -22.39
C CYS A 35 11.05 -35.41 -23.63
N TYR A 36 11.03 -34.80 -24.79
CA TYR A 36 11.71 -35.32 -25.97
C TYR A 36 13.18 -34.93 -25.91
N ASN A 37 13.96 -35.68 -25.14
CA ASN A 37 15.30 -36.15 -25.50
C ASN A 37 15.86 -37.03 -24.37
N LYS A 38 16.32 -38.22 -24.75
CA LYS A 38 16.92 -39.24 -23.87
C LYS A 38 18.15 -38.68 -23.14
N ALA A 39 18.05 -38.45 -21.83
CA ALA A 39 19.13 -38.57 -20.85
C ALA A 39 18.48 -38.73 -19.44
N PRO A 40 19.09 -39.51 -18.52
CA PRO A 40 18.38 -40.10 -17.39
C PRO A 40 18.00 -39.04 -16.35
N CYS A 41 16.74 -39.08 -15.92
CA CYS A 41 16.23 -38.34 -14.77
C CYS A 41 16.95 -38.81 -13.50
N GLY A 42 18.06 -38.15 -13.19
CA GLY A 42 18.78 -38.27 -11.94
C GLY A 42 19.02 -36.88 -11.36
N THR A 43 18.59 -36.70 -10.12
CA THR A 43 19.05 -35.70 -9.14
C THR A 43 18.85 -34.21 -9.44
N ILE A 44 17.99 -33.59 -8.61
CA ILE A 44 18.04 -32.21 -8.10
C ILE A 44 18.49 -31.16 -9.13
N GLY A 45 17.53 -30.61 -9.87
CA GLY A 45 17.77 -29.46 -10.73
C GLY A 45 16.49 -28.66 -10.89
N TYR A 46 16.41 -27.52 -10.20
CA TYR A 46 15.36 -26.52 -10.39
C TYR A 46 15.25 -26.18 -11.88
N GLN A 47 14.27 -26.74 -12.58
CA GLN A 47 13.98 -26.32 -13.94
C GLN A 47 13.34 -24.94 -13.88
N ARG A 48 14.06 -23.94 -14.40
CA ARG A 48 13.61 -22.55 -14.50
C ARG A 48 12.14 -22.50 -14.96
N PRO A 49 11.22 -21.90 -14.19
CA PRO A 49 9.82 -21.85 -14.57
C PRO A 49 9.68 -21.15 -15.92
N SER A 50 8.85 -21.70 -16.82
CA SER A 50 8.55 -21.03 -18.09
C SER A 50 7.76 -19.74 -17.84
N VAL A 51 7.78 -18.81 -18.79
CA VAL A 51 7.05 -17.53 -18.69
C VAL A 51 5.55 -17.76 -18.40
N PHE A 52 4.96 -18.83 -18.94
CA PHE A 52 3.60 -19.24 -18.58
C PHE A 52 3.46 -19.55 -17.09
N HIS A 53 4.32 -20.41 -16.52
CA HIS A 53 4.25 -20.76 -15.10
C HIS A 53 4.51 -19.53 -14.23
N GLN A 54 5.48 -18.69 -14.60
CA GLN A 54 5.80 -17.45 -13.86
C GLN A 54 4.58 -16.53 -13.71
N HIS A 55 3.69 -16.48 -14.70
CA HIS A 55 2.51 -15.62 -14.67
C HIS A 55 1.27 -16.35 -14.16
N CYS A 56 1.01 -17.57 -14.61
CA CYS A 56 -0.24 -18.29 -14.35
C CYS A 56 -0.24 -19.16 -13.10
N CYS A 57 0.88 -19.22 -12.39
CA CYS A 57 0.92 -19.68 -11.00
C CYS A 57 0.62 -18.58 -9.99
N LEU A 58 0.50 -17.32 -10.43
CA LEU A 58 0.15 -16.19 -9.57
C LEU A 58 -1.38 -16.05 -9.50
N ILE A 59 -1.94 -16.08 -8.29
CA ILE A 59 -3.39 -15.96 -8.07
C ILE A 59 -3.94 -14.67 -8.68
N ALA A 60 -3.19 -13.56 -8.56
CA ALA A 60 -3.55 -12.29 -9.18
C ALA A 60 -3.81 -12.38 -10.70
N ASN A 61 -3.25 -13.38 -11.38
CA ASN A 61 -3.39 -13.56 -12.82
C ASN A 61 -4.42 -14.62 -13.21
N HIS A 62 -5.09 -15.27 -12.26
CA HIS A 62 -6.10 -16.26 -12.56
C HIS A 62 -7.22 -15.66 -13.43
N GLY A 63 -7.50 -16.30 -14.56
CA GLY A 63 -8.46 -15.81 -15.56
C GLY A 63 -8.04 -14.55 -16.32
N LYS A 64 -6.84 -14.00 -16.09
CA LYS A 64 -6.35 -12.80 -16.80
C LYS A 64 -5.57 -13.17 -18.06
N ALA A 65 -5.57 -12.23 -19.01
CA ALA A 65 -4.70 -12.26 -20.17
C ALA A 65 -3.54 -11.26 -19.97
N ILE A 66 -2.32 -11.78 -19.84
CA ILE A 66 -1.12 -10.96 -19.64
C ILE A 66 -0.53 -10.60 -20.99
N LYS A 67 -0.25 -9.31 -21.20
CA LYS A 67 0.40 -8.77 -22.39
C LYS A 67 1.87 -8.54 -22.08
N LEU A 68 2.75 -9.21 -22.80
CA LEU A 68 4.20 -9.02 -22.69
C LEU A 68 4.74 -8.45 -24.00
N ARG A 69 5.47 -7.35 -23.93
CA ARG A 69 6.08 -6.72 -25.11
C ARG A 69 7.60 -6.77 -24.98
N GLN A 70 8.25 -7.47 -25.90
CA GLN A 70 9.71 -7.61 -25.90
C GLN A 70 10.23 -7.59 -27.33
N ASN A 71 11.21 -6.74 -27.62
CA ASN A 71 11.86 -6.63 -28.95
C ASN A 71 10.86 -6.56 -30.13
N ASN A 72 9.86 -5.68 -30.04
CA ASN A 72 8.77 -5.53 -31.03
C ASN A 72 7.83 -6.74 -31.19
N HIS A 73 7.95 -7.77 -30.36
CA HIS A 73 7.05 -8.91 -30.31
C HIS A 73 6.04 -8.75 -29.17
N LEU A 74 4.76 -8.99 -29.46
CA LEU A 74 3.69 -9.03 -28.46
C LEU A 74 3.35 -10.49 -28.17
N SER A 75 3.54 -10.91 -26.92
CA SER A 75 3.15 -12.22 -26.42
C SER A 75 1.94 -12.06 -25.50
N LEU A 76 0.93 -12.90 -25.71
CA LEU A 76 -0.27 -12.98 -24.87
C LEU A 76 -0.24 -14.28 -24.08
N ILE A 77 -0.34 -14.18 -22.75
CA ILE A 77 -0.45 -15.34 -21.86
C ILE A 77 -1.84 -15.36 -21.27
N PHE A 78 -2.58 -16.44 -21.51
CA PHE A 78 -3.92 -16.63 -20.96
C PHE A 78 -3.85 -17.59 -19.79
N CYS A 79 -4.11 -17.07 -18.59
CA CYS A 79 -4.06 -17.88 -17.39
C CYS A 79 -5.41 -18.54 -17.12
N PRO A 80 -5.43 -19.82 -16.69
CA PRO A 80 -6.67 -20.52 -16.37
C PRO A 80 -7.45 -19.79 -15.27
N ILE A 81 -8.79 -19.86 -15.32
CA ILE A 81 -9.66 -19.24 -14.31
C ILE A 81 -9.40 -19.83 -12.91
N GLY A 82 -9.11 -21.12 -12.82
CA GLY A 82 -8.73 -21.80 -11.57
C GLY A 82 -7.22 -21.76 -11.26
N GLY A 83 -6.42 -21.04 -12.05
CA GLY A 83 -4.97 -21.06 -11.93
C GLY A 83 -4.29 -22.30 -12.50
N SER A 84 -2.97 -22.30 -12.45
CA SER A 84 -2.17 -23.50 -12.72
C SER A 84 -2.18 -24.43 -11.50
N PRO A 85 -2.08 -25.76 -11.67
CA PRO A 85 -2.07 -26.68 -10.53
C PRO A 85 -0.97 -26.35 -9.53
N GLN A 86 -1.33 -26.25 -8.24
CA GLN A 86 -0.41 -25.85 -7.17
C GLN A 86 0.85 -26.73 -7.12
N SER A 87 0.70 -28.06 -7.25
CA SER A 87 1.82 -29.00 -7.28
C SER A 87 2.80 -28.74 -8.44
N VAL A 88 2.32 -28.24 -9.57
CA VAL A 88 3.18 -27.85 -10.71
C VAL A 88 3.94 -26.58 -10.37
N CYS A 89 3.28 -25.59 -9.76
CA CYS A 89 3.89 -24.34 -9.35
C CYS A 89 4.94 -24.54 -8.24
N GLU A 90 4.66 -25.41 -7.27
CA GLU A 90 5.59 -25.89 -6.24
C GLU A 90 6.81 -26.57 -6.86
N SER A 91 6.60 -27.50 -7.80
CA SER A 91 7.70 -28.20 -8.48
C SER A 91 8.63 -27.28 -9.28
N LYS A 92 8.16 -26.06 -9.61
CA LYS A 92 8.95 -25.03 -10.30
C LYS A 92 9.57 -24.00 -9.36
N GLY A 93 9.41 -24.15 -8.05
CA GLY A 93 9.94 -23.25 -7.04
C GLY A 93 9.28 -21.86 -7.05
N ILE A 94 8.06 -21.73 -7.58
CA ILE A 94 7.35 -20.44 -7.65
C ILE A 94 6.89 -19.98 -6.26
N PHE A 95 6.69 -20.89 -5.31
CA PHE A 95 6.36 -20.56 -3.93
C PHE A 95 7.59 -20.41 -3.02
N ASN A 96 8.81 -20.37 -3.56
CA ASN A 96 10.01 -20.18 -2.73
C ASN A 96 10.33 -18.72 -2.45
N ASP A 97 9.62 -17.78 -3.09
CA ASP A 97 9.88 -16.36 -2.89
C ASP A 97 9.43 -15.94 -1.49
N ARG A 98 10.26 -15.16 -0.82
CA ARG A 98 10.05 -14.69 0.55
C ARG A 98 9.57 -13.25 0.60
N SER A 99 9.60 -12.53 -0.51
CA SER A 99 9.19 -11.13 -0.58
C SER A 99 8.69 -10.73 -1.97
N CYS A 100 7.99 -9.60 -2.03
CA CYS A 100 7.59 -8.98 -3.30
C CYS A 100 8.81 -8.60 -4.16
N SER A 101 9.92 -8.19 -3.54
CA SER A 101 11.19 -7.93 -4.23
C SER A 101 11.71 -9.17 -4.94
N GLU A 102 11.76 -10.32 -4.26
CA GLU A 102 12.24 -11.59 -4.85
C GLU A 102 11.34 -12.03 -6.02
N ILE A 103 10.03 -11.87 -5.88
CA ILE A 103 9.08 -12.15 -6.96
C ILE A 103 9.40 -11.28 -8.18
N LEU A 104 9.62 -9.97 -7.98
CA LEU A 104 9.89 -9.03 -9.06
C LEU A 104 11.26 -9.29 -9.71
N GLU A 105 12.28 -9.66 -8.93
CA GLU A 105 13.59 -10.08 -9.44
C GLU A 105 13.49 -11.34 -10.30
N ARG A 106 12.71 -12.33 -9.85
CA ARG A 106 12.46 -13.58 -10.58
C ARG A 106 11.61 -13.35 -11.83
N SER A 107 10.65 -12.43 -11.77
CA SER A 107 9.72 -12.10 -12.84
C SER A 107 9.62 -10.58 -13.04
N PRO A 108 10.55 -9.96 -13.80
CA PRO A 108 10.59 -8.51 -14.00
C PRO A 108 9.35 -7.89 -14.69
N ASN A 109 8.46 -8.72 -15.24
CA ASN A 109 7.20 -8.30 -15.85
C ASN A 109 5.98 -8.55 -14.95
N ALA A 110 6.20 -8.89 -13.67
CA ALA A 110 5.13 -9.02 -12.69
C ALA A 110 4.39 -7.68 -12.55
N THR A 111 3.07 -7.73 -12.34
CA THR A 111 2.22 -6.55 -12.17
C THR A 111 1.67 -6.51 -10.75
N SER A 112 1.24 -5.34 -10.26
CA SER A 112 0.61 -5.23 -8.93
C SER A 112 -0.52 -6.24 -8.71
N GLY A 113 -0.60 -6.78 -7.50
CA GLY A 113 -1.65 -7.72 -7.13
C GLY A 113 -1.31 -8.56 -5.90
N TYR A 114 -2.13 -9.58 -5.64
CA TYR A 114 -1.89 -10.52 -4.56
C TYR A 114 -0.99 -11.68 -5.01
N TYR A 115 0.02 -11.96 -4.19
CA TYR A 115 1.03 -12.98 -4.39
C TYR A 115 1.18 -13.80 -3.12
N ASP A 116 1.48 -15.08 -3.29
CA ASP A 116 1.79 -15.96 -2.16
C ASP A 116 3.31 -15.96 -1.94
N ILE A 117 3.73 -15.74 -0.71
CA ILE A 117 5.13 -15.79 -0.28
C ILE A 117 5.29 -16.81 0.85
N THR A 118 6.49 -17.37 0.95
CA THR A 118 6.84 -18.33 2.00
C THR A 118 7.65 -17.67 3.10
N LEU A 119 7.10 -17.70 4.31
CA LEU A 119 7.73 -17.17 5.51
C LEU A 119 8.93 -18.02 5.96
N THR A 120 9.69 -17.52 6.94
CA THR A 120 10.83 -18.25 7.53
C THR A 120 10.43 -19.57 8.20
N ASN A 121 9.20 -19.65 8.71
CA ASN A 121 8.61 -20.85 9.32
C ASN A 121 7.90 -21.77 8.31
N GLU A 122 8.15 -21.60 7.00
CA GLU A 122 7.55 -22.38 5.90
C GLU A 122 6.02 -22.20 5.73
N THR A 123 5.41 -21.25 6.44
CA THR A 123 4.00 -20.91 6.22
C THR A 123 3.87 -20.06 4.96
N ILE A 124 2.84 -20.34 4.15
CA ILE A 124 2.50 -19.55 2.96
C ILE A 124 1.46 -18.51 3.34
N VAL A 125 1.71 -17.26 2.98
CA VAL A 125 0.77 -16.14 3.19
C VAL A 125 0.55 -15.37 1.90
N SER A 126 -0.68 -14.90 1.69
CA SER A 126 -1.03 -14.09 0.53
C SER A 126 -0.90 -12.61 0.88
N VAL A 127 -0.05 -11.88 0.16
CA VAL A 127 0.27 -10.47 0.38
C VAL A 127 0.02 -9.66 -0.88
N TYR A 128 -0.33 -8.38 -0.72
CA TYR A 128 -0.39 -7.48 -1.85
C TYR A 128 1.01 -6.93 -2.15
N CYS A 129 1.45 -7.11 -3.39
CA CYS A 129 2.69 -6.57 -3.90
C CYS A 129 2.41 -5.44 -4.89
N ASP A 130 2.97 -4.26 -4.65
CA ASP A 130 3.11 -3.22 -5.66
C ASP A 130 4.39 -3.47 -6.48
N MET A 131 4.20 -3.90 -7.73
CA MET A 131 5.29 -4.27 -8.66
C MET A 131 5.72 -3.11 -9.56
N GLU A 132 5.00 -2.01 -9.55
CA GLU A 132 5.27 -0.82 -10.34
C GLU A 132 6.08 0.18 -9.49
N GLY A 133 5.73 0.35 -8.20
CA GLY A 133 6.44 1.21 -7.26
C GLY A 133 6.31 2.69 -7.56
N SER A 134 5.35 3.10 -8.42
CA SER A 134 5.24 4.46 -8.96
C SER A 134 5.02 5.52 -7.88
N ASN A 135 4.36 5.15 -6.78
CA ASN A 135 4.10 6.05 -5.66
C ASN A 135 5.25 6.10 -4.64
N CYS A 136 6.23 5.19 -4.75
CA CYS A 136 7.33 5.04 -3.80
C CYS A 136 8.67 5.48 -4.42
N ASP A 137 9.54 4.54 -4.78
CA ASP A 137 10.87 4.80 -5.34
C ASP A 137 10.94 4.58 -6.87
N GLY A 138 9.80 4.31 -7.52
CA GLY A 138 9.73 3.96 -8.94
C GLY A 138 10.28 2.56 -9.27
N ALA A 139 10.72 1.80 -8.26
CA ALA A 139 11.14 0.41 -8.41
C ALA A 139 10.18 -0.45 -7.58
N GLY A 140 9.33 -1.24 -8.22
CA GLY A 140 8.39 -2.12 -7.52
C GLY A 140 9.00 -3.13 -6.54
N GLY A 141 8.21 -4.12 -6.16
CA GLY A 141 8.59 -5.12 -5.16
C GLY A 141 8.24 -4.67 -3.74
N TRP A 142 7.29 -3.75 -3.61
CA TRP A 142 6.81 -3.25 -2.33
C TRP A 142 5.70 -4.16 -1.79
N MET A 143 5.79 -4.56 -0.53
CA MET A 143 4.75 -5.35 0.12
C MET A 143 3.86 -4.47 0.98
N ARG A 144 2.54 -4.51 0.77
CA ARG A 144 1.59 -3.76 1.60
C ARG A 144 1.42 -4.44 2.96
N VAL A 145 1.66 -3.70 4.04
CA VAL A 145 1.49 -4.14 5.43
C VAL A 145 0.33 -3.45 6.12
N GLY A 146 -0.04 -2.25 5.67
CA GLY A 146 -1.17 -1.50 6.21
C GLY A 146 -2.11 -1.02 5.12
N TYR A 147 -3.41 -1.25 5.32
CA TYR A 147 -4.47 -0.75 4.45
C TYR A 147 -5.78 -0.64 5.23
N PHE A 148 -6.40 0.53 5.19
CA PHE A 148 -7.85 0.68 5.36
C PHE A 148 -8.33 1.90 4.60
N ASN A 149 -9.57 1.85 4.11
CA ASN A 149 -10.21 2.96 3.43
C ASN A 149 -11.67 3.05 3.88
N MET A 150 -12.00 4.07 4.68
CA MET A 150 -13.35 4.28 5.22
C MET A 150 -14.40 4.64 4.17
N ARG A 151 -14.00 4.83 2.90
CA ARG A 151 -14.93 5.00 1.76
C ARG A 151 -15.31 3.69 1.11
N GLU A 152 -14.60 2.60 1.38
CA GLU A 152 -15.00 1.29 0.89
C GLU A 152 -16.25 0.78 1.61
N PRO A 153 -17.18 0.10 0.91
CA PRO A 153 -18.38 -0.43 1.54
C PRO A 153 -18.06 -1.47 2.62
N GLY A 154 -18.56 -1.25 3.84
CA GLY A 154 -18.38 -2.18 4.96
C GLY A 154 -17.04 -2.08 5.68
N SER A 155 -16.25 -1.04 5.40
CA SER A 155 -15.01 -0.76 6.14
C SER A 155 -15.26 -0.53 7.61
N THR A 156 -14.36 -1.03 8.44
CA THR A 156 -14.34 -0.79 9.88
C THR A 156 -12.96 -0.34 10.30
N CYS A 157 -12.89 0.44 11.38
CA CYS A 157 -11.61 0.85 11.90
C CYS A 157 -10.79 -0.35 12.41
N PRO A 158 -9.47 -0.34 12.15
CA PRO A 158 -8.60 -1.41 12.61
C PRO A 158 -8.52 -1.44 14.14
N PRO A 159 -8.16 -2.59 14.75
CA PRO A 159 -8.03 -2.71 16.19
C PRO A 159 -7.10 -1.64 16.78
N GLY A 160 -7.57 -0.98 17.84
CA GLY A 160 -6.88 0.14 18.49
C GLY A 160 -7.41 1.51 18.07
N LEU A 161 -8.07 1.61 16.90
CA LEU A 161 -8.78 2.80 16.46
C LEU A 161 -10.29 2.63 16.60
N TYR A 162 -11.01 3.74 16.52
CA TYR A 162 -12.45 3.80 16.77
C TYR A 162 -13.15 4.50 15.63
N THR A 163 -14.29 3.94 15.22
CA THR A 163 -15.18 4.60 14.26
C THR A 163 -15.85 5.79 14.93
N GLN A 164 -15.63 6.98 14.39
CA GLN A 164 -16.25 8.22 14.84
C GLN A 164 -16.99 8.88 13.69
N THR A 165 -18.05 9.63 14.00
CA THR A 165 -18.89 10.28 13.00
C THR A 165 -18.64 11.78 12.97
N TYR A 166 -18.23 12.29 11.82
CA TYR A 166 -18.04 13.71 11.54
C TYR A 166 -18.92 14.09 10.34
N ASN A 167 -19.80 15.07 10.52
CA ASN A 167 -20.72 15.53 9.46
C ASN A 167 -21.49 14.39 8.75
N ASN A 168 -22.02 13.44 9.53
CA ASN A 168 -22.72 12.23 9.04
C ASN A 168 -21.86 11.26 8.20
N GLN A 169 -20.53 11.36 8.29
CA GLN A 169 -19.59 10.44 7.67
C GLN A 169 -18.74 9.75 8.74
N GLU A 170 -18.40 8.49 8.51
CA GLU A 170 -17.60 7.69 9.43
C GLU A 170 -16.12 7.74 9.04
N PHE A 171 -15.27 7.91 10.06
CA PHE A 171 -13.81 7.96 9.96
C PHE A 171 -13.19 7.15 11.10
N CYS A 172 -11.89 6.87 10.98
CA CYS A 172 -11.12 6.31 12.08
C CYS A 172 -10.40 7.38 12.87
N ASP A 173 -10.55 7.33 14.18
CA ASP A 173 -9.89 8.26 15.10
C ASP A 173 -9.48 7.51 16.38
N LYS A 174 -8.87 8.23 17.31
CA LYS A 174 -8.59 7.76 18.66
C LYS A 174 -9.88 7.64 19.49
N SER A 175 -9.74 7.04 20.68
CA SER A 175 -10.87 6.90 21.60
C SER A 175 -11.29 8.26 22.18
N TYR A 176 -12.61 8.54 22.20
CA TYR A 176 -13.20 9.65 22.97
C TYR A 176 -12.88 9.58 24.48
N SER A 177 -12.48 8.42 25.00
CA SER A 177 -12.13 8.26 26.40
C SER A 177 -10.79 8.92 26.78
N PHE A 178 -9.99 9.35 25.81
CA PHE A 178 -8.71 10.01 26.04
C PHE A 178 -8.83 11.49 25.68
N SER A 179 -8.66 12.39 26.66
CA SER A 179 -8.56 13.83 26.40
C SER A 179 -7.31 14.10 25.54
N ASN A 180 -6.13 13.78 26.07
CA ASN A 180 -4.84 13.82 25.37
C ASN A 180 -4.23 12.43 25.24
N GLY A 181 -3.19 12.33 24.42
CA GLY A 181 -2.43 11.10 24.20
C GLY A 181 -2.72 10.46 22.86
N CYS A 182 -2.36 9.18 22.72
CA CYS A 182 -2.46 8.49 21.45
C CYS A 182 -3.24 7.17 21.55
N SER A 183 -3.92 6.82 20.47
CA SER A 183 -4.38 5.45 20.21
C SER A 183 -3.48 4.81 19.16
N SER A 184 -2.93 3.64 19.48
CA SER A 184 -2.00 2.90 18.62
C SER A 184 -2.70 1.77 17.89
N MET A 185 -2.22 1.48 16.69
CA MET A 185 -2.48 0.25 15.95
C MET A 185 -1.20 -0.30 15.34
N PHE A 186 -1.18 -1.58 15.00
CA PHE A 186 0.02 -2.27 14.52
C PHE A 186 -0.23 -2.98 13.19
N TYR A 187 0.70 -2.82 12.26
CA TYR A 187 0.75 -3.49 10.96
C TYR A 187 1.87 -4.51 10.97
N SER A 188 1.51 -5.79 10.85
CA SER A 188 2.51 -6.84 10.94
C SER A 188 3.46 -6.82 9.76
N SER A 189 4.76 -6.90 10.05
CA SER A 189 5.80 -7.15 9.04
C SER A 189 5.80 -8.59 8.55
N ILE A 190 4.94 -9.45 9.14
CA ILE A 190 4.88 -10.91 8.96
C ILE A 190 6.24 -11.61 9.12
N GLY A 191 7.13 -11.00 9.91
CA GLY A 191 8.48 -11.50 10.15
C GLY A 191 9.43 -11.31 8.96
N LEU A 192 9.13 -10.39 8.04
CA LEU A 192 10.03 -10.01 6.95
C LEU A 192 10.93 -8.85 7.37
N ASN A 193 12.20 -8.97 7.02
CA ASN A 193 13.17 -7.93 7.26
C ASN A 193 13.02 -6.84 6.20
N TYR A 194 12.99 -5.57 6.58
CA TYR A 194 12.86 -4.46 5.64
C TYR A 194 13.81 -3.32 5.96
N THR A 195 14.19 -2.57 4.92
CA THR A 195 15.06 -1.39 4.99
C THR A 195 14.40 -0.12 4.48
N ARG A 196 13.22 -0.23 3.87
CA ARG A 196 12.47 0.91 3.35
C ARG A 196 11.00 0.82 3.69
N VAL A 197 10.41 1.98 3.94
CA VAL A 197 8.98 2.15 4.22
C VAL A 197 8.46 3.25 3.30
N CYS A 198 7.28 3.02 2.74
CA CYS A 198 6.58 3.97 1.89
C CYS A 198 5.10 3.95 2.25
N GLY A 199 4.41 5.08 2.15
CA GLY A 199 2.98 5.09 2.44
C GLY A 199 2.35 6.45 2.29
N GLN A 200 1.02 6.48 2.43
CA GLN A 200 0.21 7.67 2.45
C GLN A 200 -0.82 7.58 3.58
N VAL A 201 -1.21 8.75 4.09
CA VAL A 201 -2.35 8.90 4.99
C VAL A 201 -3.22 10.03 4.46
N LYS A 202 -4.53 9.82 4.45
CA LYS A 202 -5.53 10.84 4.14
C LYS A 202 -6.37 11.10 5.38
N GLY A 203 -6.36 12.32 5.86
CA GLY A 203 -7.11 12.74 7.04
C GLY A 203 -7.78 14.09 6.86
N TYR A 204 -8.44 14.52 7.92
CA TYR A 204 -9.15 15.79 7.99
C TYR A 204 -8.90 16.44 9.34
N GLN A 205 -9.19 17.73 9.43
CA GLN A 205 -9.14 18.51 10.65
C GLN A 205 -10.51 18.60 11.31
N PHE A 206 -10.54 18.50 12.64
CA PHE A 206 -11.62 19.04 13.46
C PHE A 206 -11.03 20.01 14.48
N GLY A 207 -11.69 21.16 14.65
CA GLY A 207 -11.27 22.17 15.63
C GLY A 207 -9.95 22.84 15.25
N HIS A 208 -9.05 22.96 16.22
CA HIS A 208 -7.80 23.73 16.15
C HIS A 208 -6.58 22.90 16.61
N PRO A 209 -6.13 21.91 15.83
CA PRO A 209 -4.88 21.19 16.11
C PRO A 209 -3.67 22.11 16.23
N ASP A 210 -2.73 21.76 17.10
CA ASP A 210 -1.59 22.57 17.48
C ASP A 210 -0.28 22.15 16.79
N SER A 211 -0.36 21.42 15.68
CA SER A 211 0.76 20.82 14.96
C SER A 211 1.67 20.00 15.88
N PHE A 212 2.71 20.62 16.43
CA PHE A 212 3.64 20.01 17.38
C PHE A 212 3.54 20.74 18.71
N ILE A 213 3.45 19.98 19.81
CA ILE A 213 3.39 20.56 21.16
C ILE A 213 4.61 21.46 21.41
N ASN A 214 4.38 22.59 22.10
CA ASN A 214 5.41 23.58 22.41
C ASN A 214 6.64 22.92 23.09
N LEU A 215 7.74 22.85 22.33
CA LEU A 215 8.99 22.19 22.68
C LEU A 215 9.72 22.80 23.87
N GLN A 216 9.36 24.04 24.25
CA GLN A 216 10.02 24.74 25.35
C GLN A 216 9.41 24.43 26.71
N GLN A 217 8.19 23.87 26.79
CA GLN A 217 7.48 23.62 28.05
C GLN A 217 7.48 22.15 28.48
N PHE A 218 7.68 21.20 27.55
CA PHE A 218 7.55 19.78 27.84
C PHE A 218 8.76 18.96 27.38
N SER A 219 9.09 17.91 28.14
CA SER A 219 10.04 16.88 27.71
C SER A 219 9.37 16.00 26.66
N ILE A 220 9.52 16.38 25.39
CA ILE A 220 8.95 15.65 24.26
C ILE A 220 9.79 14.41 23.98
N THR A 221 9.14 13.25 24.01
CA THR A 221 9.73 11.96 23.66
C THR A 221 8.93 11.31 22.55
N ILE A 222 9.55 10.37 21.85
CA ILE A 222 8.89 9.55 20.83
C ILE A 222 7.71 8.72 21.40
N ASP A 223 7.64 8.59 22.72
CA ASP A 223 6.57 7.87 23.41
C ASP A 223 5.33 8.74 23.71
N GLY A 224 5.49 10.05 23.75
CA GLY A 224 4.39 11.00 23.97
C GLY A 224 3.51 11.24 22.75
N ALA A 225 2.41 11.96 22.96
CA ALA A 225 1.69 12.67 21.90
C ALA A 225 2.44 13.96 21.62
N TYR A 226 3.43 13.89 20.72
CA TYR A 226 4.31 15.02 20.40
C TYR A 226 3.80 15.88 19.23
N SER A 227 2.74 15.41 18.56
CA SER A 227 2.08 16.06 17.43
C SER A 227 0.61 15.71 17.45
N ASP A 228 -0.23 16.64 17.02
CA ASP A 228 -1.60 16.36 16.64
C ASP A 228 -1.60 15.76 15.24
N GLY A 229 -2.22 14.59 15.08
CA GLY A 229 -2.16 13.81 13.85
C GLY A 229 -1.56 12.43 14.05
N ILE A 230 -0.68 12.02 13.14
CA ILE A 230 -0.22 10.63 12.99
C ILE A 230 1.27 10.49 13.21
N SER A 231 1.64 9.57 14.09
CA SER A 231 3.02 9.12 14.28
C SER A 231 3.18 7.69 13.73
N ILE A 232 4.07 7.50 12.76
CA ILE A 232 4.44 6.19 12.23
C ILE A 232 5.83 5.82 12.76
N THR A 233 5.92 4.68 13.43
CA THR A 233 7.14 4.21 14.09
C THR A 233 7.32 2.70 13.93
N HIS A 234 8.51 2.20 14.24
CA HIS A 234 8.76 0.77 14.44
C HIS A 234 9.53 0.54 15.73
N GLY A 235 9.47 -0.68 16.24
CA GLY A 235 10.06 -1.03 17.53
C GLY A 235 9.22 -0.51 18.69
N SER A 236 9.09 -1.29 19.76
CA SER A 236 8.32 -0.90 20.94
C SER A 236 9.18 -0.40 22.08
N ASN A 237 10.41 -0.90 22.23
CA ASN A 237 11.36 -0.50 23.28
C ASN A 237 12.81 -0.81 22.85
N PRO A 238 13.55 0.15 22.23
CA PRO A 238 13.15 1.52 21.96
C PRO A 238 12.27 1.65 20.71
N ARG A 239 11.33 2.61 20.74
CA ARG A 239 10.61 3.07 19.55
C ARG A 239 11.54 3.88 18.65
N THR A 240 11.40 3.72 17.34
CA THR A 240 12.16 4.42 16.31
C THR A 240 11.21 5.08 15.31
N HIS A 241 11.52 6.33 14.96
CA HIS A 241 10.67 7.15 14.09
C HIS A 241 10.79 6.76 12.62
N ILE A 242 9.66 6.74 11.90
CA ILE A 242 9.60 6.58 10.45
C ILE A 242 9.10 7.86 9.78
N TRP A 243 7.92 8.33 10.18
CA TRP A 243 7.26 9.49 9.58
C TRP A 243 6.22 10.11 10.53
N THR A 244 5.98 11.42 10.40
CA THR A 244 4.88 12.11 11.08
C THR A 244 3.98 12.84 10.08
N TYR A 245 2.67 12.76 10.26
CA TYR A 245 1.71 13.62 9.61
C TYR A 245 1.08 14.52 10.68
N SER A 246 1.37 15.81 10.63
CA SER A 246 0.96 16.78 11.64
C SER A 246 -0.18 17.66 11.12
N ALA A 247 -1.20 17.89 11.92
CA ALA A 247 -2.27 18.83 11.57
C ALA A 247 -1.96 20.19 12.21
N GLY A 248 -1.78 21.22 11.40
CA GLY A 248 -1.64 22.59 11.87
C GLY A 248 -2.99 23.24 12.13
N LYS A 249 -2.95 24.37 12.84
CA LYS A 249 -4.15 25.08 13.24
C LYS A 249 -4.87 25.72 12.04
N GLU A 250 -4.13 26.54 11.29
CA GLU A 250 -4.64 27.40 10.20
C GLU A 250 -3.50 27.68 9.19
N GLU A 251 -3.83 27.82 7.91
CA GLU A 251 -2.86 28.05 6.82
C GLU A 251 -2.07 29.36 6.98
N ASN A 252 -2.65 30.34 7.68
CA ASN A 252 -2.10 31.68 7.86
C ASN A 252 -1.44 31.88 9.24
N ASP A 253 -1.35 30.82 10.05
CA ASP A 253 -0.78 30.93 11.39
C ASP A 253 0.77 31.04 11.32
N THR A 254 1.32 31.91 12.16
CA THR A 254 2.76 32.11 12.38
C THR A 254 3.12 31.93 13.86
N SER A 255 2.24 31.34 14.65
CA SER A 255 2.49 31.01 16.04
C SER A 255 3.28 29.69 16.15
N LEU A 256 3.48 29.22 17.39
CA LEU A 256 4.08 27.90 17.63
C LEU A 256 3.13 26.74 17.32
N LEU A 257 1.84 27.02 17.12
CA LEU A 257 0.78 26.05 16.79
C LEU A 257 0.65 25.84 15.27
N ALA A 258 1.31 26.71 14.49
CA ALA A 258 1.35 26.62 13.05
C ALA A 258 2.24 25.45 12.60
N CYS A 259 2.02 25.01 11.36
CA CYS A 259 2.94 24.07 10.73
C CYS A 259 4.37 24.64 10.66
N PRO A 260 5.41 23.87 11.01
CA PRO A 260 6.79 24.36 11.00
C PRO A 260 7.31 24.82 9.63
N CYS A 261 6.64 24.39 8.55
CA CYS A 261 6.92 24.80 7.18
C CYS A 261 6.24 26.13 6.78
N ASN A 262 5.36 26.69 7.63
CA ASN A 262 4.73 27.98 7.36
C ASN A 262 5.78 29.09 7.26
N THR A 263 5.60 29.96 6.27
CA THR A 263 6.41 31.16 6.11
C THR A 263 6.20 32.08 7.31
N GLY A 264 7.27 32.33 8.08
CA GLY A 264 7.20 33.15 9.29
C GLY A 264 7.01 32.36 10.58
N TYR A 265 7.02 31.02 10.53
CA TYR A 265 7.08 30.18 11.73
C TYR A 265 8.23 30.61 12.66
N PRO A 266 8.00 30.78 13.98
CA PRO A 266 8.94 31.43 14.88
C PRO A 266 10.08 30.50 15.35
N GLY A 267 10.06 29.22 14.94
CA GLY A 267 11.28 28.42 14.82
C GLY A 267 11.71 27.63 16.05
N ASP A 268 10.80 26.91 16.71
CA ASP A 268 11.24 25.87 17.63
C ASP A 268 11.79 24.65 16.86
N PRO A 269 12.98 24.14 17.20
CA PRO A 269 13.54 22.97 16.52
C PRO A 269 12.73 21.74 16.90
N LEU A 270 12.10 21.11 15.91
CA LEU A 270 11.42 19.82 16.09
C LEU A 270 12.33 18.81 16.82
N PRO A 271 11.75 17.87 17.58
CA PRO A 271 12.54 16.82 18.21
C PRO A 271 13.46 16.16 17.19
N SER A 272 14.73 16.02 17.56
CA SER A 272 15.78 15.53 16.64
C SER A 272 15.47 14.19 15.97
N PHE A 273 14.60 13.36 16.57
CA PHE A 273 14.17 12.10 16.00
C PHE A 273 13.21 12.24 14.81
N ILE A 274 12.54 13.40 14.64
CA ILE A 274 11.65 13.69 13.50
C ILE A 274 12.47 14.21 12.31
N GLY A 275 13.37 15.17 12.56
CA GLY A 275 14.15 15.82 11.50
C GLY A 275 13.25 16.39 10.40
N ASN A 276 13.42 15.89 9.18
CA ASN A 276 12.63 16.28 7.99
C ASN A 276 11.60 15.21 7.58
N ASP A 277 11.40 14.18 8.39
CA ASP A 277 10.54 13.06 8.07
C ASP A 277 9.09 13.32 8.51
N TYR A 278 8.52 14.44 8.04
CA TYR A 278 7.16 14.82 8.35
C TYR A 278 6.47 15.55 7.20
N TYR A 279 5.14 15.48 7.20
CA TYR A 279 4.28 16.43 6.51
C TYR A 279 3.45 17.18 7.54
N CYS A 280 3.13 18.44 7.25
CA CYS A 280 2.24 19.25 8.07
C CYS A 280 1.30 20.03 7.16
N GLU A 281 0.03 20.12 7.52
CA GLU A 281 -0.98 20.84 6.75
C GLU A 281 -2.15 21.24 7.67
N SER A 282 -2.88 22.27 7.30
CA SER A 282 -4.04 22.81 8.01
C SER A 282 -5.20 22.91 7.02
N ALA A 283 -6.43 22.70 7.48
CA ALA A 283 -7.60 22.62 6.59
C ALA A 283 -8.36 23.95 6.41
N THR A 284 -7.82 25.06 6.93
CA THR A 284 -8.51 26.35 6.89
C THR A 284 -7.57 27.56 6.85
N ASP A 285 -7.90 28.51 5.98
CA ASP A 285 -7.27 29.83 5.86
C ASP A 285 -7.82 30.90 6.84
N SER A 286 -8.75 30.49 7.69
CA SER A 286 -9.55 31.34 8.57
C SER A 286 -9.41 30.88 10.02
N VAL A 287 -9.87 31.71 10.96
CA VAL A 287 -9.82 31.37 12.38
C VAL A 287 -10.50 30.02 12.63
N ALA A 288 -9.73 29.06 13.11
CA ALA A 288 -10.19 27.71 13.42
C ALA A 288 -11.17 27.75 14.60
N VAL A 289 -12.31 27.10 14.40
CA VAL A 289 -13.36 26.87 15.39
C VAL A 289 -13.68 25.38 15.51
N ASP A 290 -14.39 24.98 16.58
CA ASP A 290 -14.82 23.60 16.88
C ASP A 290 -15.82 23.04 15.86
N THR A 291 -15.33 22.79 14.65
CA THR A 291 -16.09 22.22 13.54
C THR A 291 -15.22 21.28 12.73
N PHE A 292 -15.88 20.52 11.86
CA PHE A 292 -15.22 19.61 10.92
C PHE A 292 -14.94 20.35 9.61
N TYR A 293 -13.72 20.21 9.08
CA TYR A 293 -13.30 20.83 7.82
C TYR A 293 -13.20 19.75 6.72
N PRO A 294 -14.30 19.47 5.96
CA PRO A 294 -14.31 18.40 4.97
C PRO A 294 -13.78 18.79 3.59
N ASN A 295 -13.65 20.09 3.33
CA ASN A 295 -13.37 20.61 1.99
C ASN A 295 -11.88 20.68 1.67
N ASP A 296 -11.05 20.58 2.70
CA ASP A 296 -9.62 20.60 2.59
C ASP A 296 -9.07 19.37 3.30
N THR A 297 -8.41 18.51 2.54
CA THR A 297 -7.97 17.21 3.02
C THR A 297 -6.53 17.34 3.48
N LEU A 298 -6.25 16.96 4.72
CA LEU A 298 -4.90 17.04 5.22
C LEU A 298 -3.96 16.07 4.50
N TRP A 299 -2.76 16.59 4.21
CA TRP A 299 -1.57 15.89 3.71
C TRP A 299 -1.69 15.39 2.28
N ASP A 300 -2.62 15.94 1.50
CA ASP A 300 -2.81 15.59 0.10
C ASP A 300 -1.93 16.43 -0.86
N GLY A 301 -1.25 17.45 -0.33
CA GLY A 301 -0.34 18.32 -1.06
C GLY A 301 -1.07 19.35 -1.94
N GLN A 302 -2.35 19.60 -1.67
CA GLN A 302 -3.19 20.55 -2.39
C GLN A 302 -3.74 21.59 -1.43
N GLN A 303 -4.29 22.68 -1.96
CA GLN A 303 -5.01 23.68 -1.17
C GLN A 303 -4.20 24.43 -0.09
N CYS A 304 -2.90 24.18 0.03
CA CYS A 304 -2.01 24.92 0.92
C CYS A 304 -1.67 26.30 0.36
N ASN A 305 -2.38 27.34 0.82
CA ASN A 305 -2.21 28.71 0.31
C ASN A 305 -1.32 29.54 1.24
N GLY A 306 -1.03 30.78 0.81
CA GLY A 306 -0.43 31.79 1.66
C GLY A 306 0.87 31.34 2.34
N LEU A 307 0.87 31.36 3.68
CA LEU A 307 2.03 31.06 4.49
C LEU A 307 2.33 29.56 4.52
N GLU A 308 1.32 28.70 4.40
CA GLU A 308 1.46 27.24 4.40
C GLU A 308 1.93 26.66 3.06
N SER A 309 1.92 27.44 1.97
CA SER A 309 2.38 26.96 0.66
C SER A 309 3.70 26.16 0.61
N PRO A 310 4.73 26.42 1.45
CA PRO A 310 5.94 25.57 1.49
C PRO A 310 5.71 24.15 2.02
N CYS A 311 4.68 23.94 2.83
CA CYS A 311 4.32 22.64 3.38
C CYS A 311 3.94 21.62 2.30
N CYS A 312 3.41 22.09 1.18
CA CYS A 312 2.94 21.27 0.07
C CYS A 312 3.90 21.29 -1.13
N ALA A 313 5.14 21.71 -0.89
CA ALA A 313 6.18 21.77 -1.92
C ALA A 313 6.78 20.39 -2.27
N SER A 314 6.55 19.36 -1.45
CA SER A 314 7.09 18.03 -1.69
C SER A 314 6.44 17.39 -2.92
N SER A 315 7.24 17.10 -3.95
CA SER A 315 6.77 16.42 -5.16
C SER A 315 6.35 14.96 -4.92
N LYS A 316 6.51 14.45 -3.70
CA LYS A 316 6.12 13.09 -3.32
C LYS A 316 4.78 13.04 -2.63
N MET A 317 4.25 14.15 -2.13
CA MET A 317 2.94 14.16 -1.47
C MET A 317 1.85 13.59 -2.41
N PRO A 318 0.91 12.79 -1.88
CA PRO A 318 0.69 12.45 -0.45
C PRO A 318 1.61 11.35 0.12
N TRP A 319 2.54 10.82 -0.67
CA TRP A 319 3.36 9.68 -0.28
C TRP A 319 4.66 10.09 0.40
N PHE A 320 5.07 9.35 1.43
CA PHE A 320 6.43 9.41 1.97
C PHE A 320 7.26 8.22 1.49
N LEU A 321 8.58 8.38 1.55
CA LEU A 321 9.54 7.31 1.34
C LEU A 321 10.66 7.46 2.36
N LYS A 322 10.76 6.49 3.27
CA LYS A 322 11.79 6.42 4.30
C LYS A 322 12.74 5.26 4.04
N VAL A 323 14.03 5.54 4.07
CA VAL A 323 15.08 4.52 4.15
C VAL A 323 15.54 4.45 5.60
N LEU A 324 15.49 3.25 6.19
CA LEU A 324 15.91 3.01 7.56
C LEU A 324 17.43 2.86 7.64
N ASN A 325 18.02 3.28 8.76
CA ASN A 325 19.47 3.16 8.98
C ASN A 325 19.93 1.71 9.15
N GLN A 326 19.03 0.84 9.63
CA GLN A 326 19.27 -0.58 9.82
C GLN A 326 18.02 -1.35 9.42
N SER A 327 18.21 -2.57 8.94
CA SER A 327 17.10 -3.47 8.62
C SER A 327 16.40 -3.91 9.91
N THR A 328 15.08 -4.00 9.90
CA THR A 328 14.31 -4.47 11.07
C THR A 328 13.23 -5.48 10.70
N LEU A 329 12.85 -6.30 11.68
CA LEU A 329 11.70 -7.20 11.66
C LEU A 329 10.48 -6.63 12.39
N ASP A 330 10.63 -5.45 13.02
CA ASP A 330 9.59 -4.85 13.83
C ASP A 330 8.32 -4.60 13.01
N ASP A 331 7.17 -4.86 13.63
CA ASP A 331 5.90 -4.39 13.11
C ASP A 331 5.90 -2.84 13.04
N ILE A 332 5.16 -2.30 12.08
CA ILE A 332 4.95 -0.86 11.98
C ILE A 332 3.82 -0.49 12.95
N GLU A 333 4.10 0.45 13.84
CA GLU A 333 3.09 1.10 14.67
C GLU A 333 2.63 2.41 14.01
N MET A 334 1.33 2.61 13.97
CA MET A 334 0.71 3.90 13.65
C MET A 334 -0.07 4.38 14.87
N ARG A 335 0.11 5.64 15.25
CA ARG A 335 -0.55 6.26 16.40
C ARG A 335 -1.29 7.50 15.95
N ILE A 336 -2.58 7.61 16.31
CA ILE A 336 -3.34 8.87 16.20
C ILE A 336 -3.24 9.57 17.54
N CYS A 337 -2.69 10.78 17.55
CA CYS A 337 -2.35 11.53 18.75
C CYS A 337 -3.07 12.89 18.78
N SER A 338 -3.45 13.34 19.97
CA SER A 338 -3.70 14.75 20.26
C SER A 338 -2.91 15.16 21.51
N THR A 339 -2.44 16.39 21.52
CA THR A 339 -1.54 16.94 22.52
C THR A 339 -2.32 17.51 23.70
N GLU A 340 -3.47 18.13 23.46
CA GLU A 340 -4.34 18.70 24.47
C GLU A 340 -5.73 18.06 24.49
N SER A 341 -6.78 18.83 24.17
CA SER A 341 -8.16 18.41 24.37
C SER A 341 -8.68 17.66 23.14
N TYR A 342 -9.70 16.84 23.38
CA TYR A 342 -10.37 16.10 22.33
C TYR A 342 -11.87 16.22 22.55
N PRO A 343 -12.67 16.50 21.50
CA PRO A 343 -12.32 16.37 20.09
C PRO A 343 -11.81 17.63 19.37
N ASP A 344 -11.54 18.74 20.06
CA ASP A 344 -11.12 20.02 19.47
C ASP A 344 -9.76 19.99 18.73
N GLU A 345 -8.97 18.92 18.88
CA GLU A 345 -7.76 18.67 18.07
C GLU A 345 -7.82 17.33 17.33
N ALA A 346 -9.03 16.88 16.98
CA ALA A 346 -9.20 15.59 16.34
C ALA A 346 -8.72 15.59 14.88
N THR A 347 -8.07 14.49 14.48
CA THR A 347 -7.59 14.27 13.12
C THR A 347 -8.20 12.99 12.54
N PRO A 348 -9.49 13.01 12.17
CA PRO A 348 -10.17 11.84 11.62
C PRO A 348 -9.52 11.35 10.32
N ILE A 349 -9.29 10.04 10.24
CA ILE A 349 -8.56 9.38 9.16
C ILE A 349 -9.50 8.60 8.25
N GLU A 350 -9.36 8.82 6.95
CA GLU A 350 -10.11 8.15 5.90
C GLU A 350 -9.34 6.97 5.31
N LEU A 351 -8.08 7.19 4.94
CA LEU A 351 -7.25 6.22 4.21
C LEU A 351 -5.88 6.13 4.85
N VAL A 352 -5.40 4.89 4.99
CA VAL A 352 -3.99 4.61 5.30
C VAL A 352 -3.52 3.52 4.35
N GLU A 353 -2.37 3.73 3.73
CA GLU A 353 -1.67 2.71 2.97
C GLU A 353 -0.18 2.71 3.35
N ILE A 354 0.35 1.58 3.78
CA ILE A 354 1.76 1.44 4.19
C ILE A 354 2.36 0.19 3.55
N TYR A 355 3.55 0.37 3.01
CA TYR A 355 4.34 -0.64 2.33
C TYR A 355 5.74 -0.73 2.93
N ILE A 356 6.29 -1.93 2.92
CA ILE A 356 7.69 -2.20 3.26
C ILE A 356 8.42 -2.85 2.09
N LYS A 357 9.74 -2.66 2.05
CA LYS A 357 10.62 -3.28 1.06
C LYS A 357 11.94 -3.70 1.70
N THR A 358 12.36 -4.90 1.35
CA THR A 358 13.60 -5.57 1.80
C THR A 358 14.83 -4.84 1.31
#